data_AF-A0A3D1TIR3-F1
#
_entry.id   AF-A0A3D1TIR3-F1
#
_cell.length_a   1.000
_cell.length_b   1.000
_cell.length_c   1.000
_cell.angle_alpha   90.00
_cell.angle_beta   90.00
_cell.angle_gamma   90.00
#
_symmetry.space_group_name_H-M   'P 1'
#
loop_
_entity.id
_entity.type
_entity.pdbx_description
1 polymer ?
#
loop_
_entity_poly.entity_id
_entity_poly.type
_entity_poly.pdbx_seq_one_letter_code
_entity_poly.pdbx_strand_id
1 'polypeptide(L)'
;MKFLCSSIGCACLFILSAARTESVALEMHAAFQAVDEAGVSQWNGPTPFQLVGVILNAPEEMLDTAWASEAEADQTMGAQWQVFIQAVGMEDRGGTACWMGQNYSSLGPWIPEGQAYSRVEWEQELNRLALDPASGHRFAPGDLVRVHGNKSLFYGGKRNVNESHRVVEANDFVFELISPRYGLPEAEPVRLRKLTAVDDGDPTTHEDLFDPSRQTGGERYQGMRVCLEGVRLASEYFGSTGWGQDSWADRRCTVTDGEGRFFTLRMPRTDLGSVPAGWFSAVGILNQESGSGSDGTFGYELFVQEIGPILRTAYASGHTMVYWPADYSGYTLERAESLLPPVDWIPVDGMFRKFLVWEDSTGQGSSAGFYRLRLTDGDSPSPILEGDAESLAP
;
A
#
# COMPACT_ATOMS: atom_id res chain seq x y z
N MET A 1 73.71 -33.73 45.51
CA MET A 1 72.68 -33.92 44.47
C MET A 1 71.46 -33.09 44.84
N LYS A 2 71.25 -31.96 44.14
CA LYS A 2 70.07 -31.10 44.29
C LYS A 2 69.07 -31.53 43.22
N PHE A 3 67.85 -31.89 43.59
CA PHE A 3 66.72 -32.00 42.67
C PHE A 3 65.82 -30.77 42.85
N LEU A 4 65.79 -29.92 41.82
CA LEU A 4 64.78 -28.88 41.64
C LEU A 4 63.50 -29.55 41.14
N CYS A 5 62.38 -29.32 41.82
CA CYS A 5 61.05 -29.61 41.29
C CYS A 5 60.49 -28.29 40.73
N SER A 6 60.29 -28.24 39.41
CA SER A 6 59.77 -27.09 38.67
C SER A 6 58.26 -27.26 38.49
N SER A 7 57.46 -26.39 39.09
CA SER A 7 56.01 -26.32 38.88
C SER A 7 55.71 -25.44 37.67
N ILE A 8 55.24 -26.05 36.58
CA ILE A 8 54.76 -25.38 35.37
C ILE A 8 53.33 -24.89 35.66
N GLY A 9 53.14 -23.58 35.71
CA GLY A 9 51.83 -22.93 35.76
C GLY A 9 51.18 -22.95 34.38
N CYS A 10 50.04 -23.62 34.26
CA CYS A 10 49.20 -23.63 33.07
C CYS A 10 48.32 -22.36 33.10
N ALA A 11 48.69 -21.33 32.34
CA ALA A 11 47.84 -20.16 32.13
C ALA A 11 46.88 -20.46 30.99
N CYS A 12 45.63 -20.85 31.33
CA CYS A 12 44.53 -20.90 30.38
C CYS A 12 44.16 -19.47 29.97
N LEU A 13 44.60 -19.06 28.78
CA LEU A 13 44.16 -17.84 28.13
C LEU A 13 42.73 -18.07 27.60
N PHE A 14 41.72 -17.64 28.35
CA PHE A 14 40.35 -17.55 27.83
C PHE A 14 40.30 -16.41 26.82
N ILE A 15 40.36 -16.76 25.53
CA ILE A 15 39.97 -15.84 24.45
C ILE A 15 38.44 -15.77 24.52
N LEU A 16 37.90 -14.70 25.13
CA LEU A 16 36.51 -14.32 24.91
C LEU A 16 36.39 -13.88 23.44
N SER A 17 35.93 -14.79 22.59
CA SER A 17 35.39 -14.41 21.29
C SER A 17 34.11 -13.61 21.56
N ALA A 18 34.21 -12.28 21.55
CA ALA A 18 33.03 -11.44 21.42
C ALA A 18 32.38 -11.80 20.07
N ALA A 19 31.22 -12.47 20.11
CA ALA A 19 30.40 -12.65 18.92
C ALA A 19 30.08 -11.24 18.40
N ARG A 20 30.64 -10.92 17.24
CA ARG A 20 30.31 -9.70 16.53
C ARG A 20 28.88 -9.92 16.04
N THR A 21 27.90 -9.29 16.68
CA THR A 21 26.55 -9.19 16.10
C THR A 21 26.73 -8.39 14.81
N GLU A 22 26.72 -9.07 13.68
CA GLU A 22 26.66 -8.36 12.39
C GLU A 22 25.36 -7.56 12.41
N SER A 23 25.48 -6.24 12.28
CA SER A 23 24.31 -5.39 12.11
C SER A 23 23.67 -5.74 10.77
N VAL A 24 22.47 -6.32 10.81
CA VAL A 24 21.66 -6.53 9.61
C VAL A 24 21.45 -5.19 8.91
N ALA A 25 21.63 -5.13 7.59
CA ALA A 25 21.58 -3.88 6.84
C ALA A 25 20.14 -3.34 6.83
N LEU A 26 19.96 -2.08 7.26
CA LEU A 26 18.73 -1.34 7.03
C LEU A 26 18.68 -0.88 5.57
N GLU A 27 17.63 -1.23 4.88
CA GLU A 27 17.36 -0.88 3.49
C GLU A 27 16.24 0.16 3.41
N MET A 28 16.28 1.00 2.39
CA MET A 28 15.20 1.94 2.07
C MET A 28 14.17 1.27 1.15
N HIS A 29 12.89 1.54 1.35
CA HIS A 29 11.84 1.08 0.44
C HIS A 29 12.10 1.54 -1.00
N ALA A 30 12.54 2.78 -1.18
CA ALA A 30 12.86 3.32 -2.51
C ALA A 30 13.98 2.55 -3.22
N ALA A 31 15.01 2.13 -2.47
CA ALA A 31 16.12 1.34 -3.02
C ALA A 31 15.71 -0.13 -3.25
N PHE A 32 14.91 -0.70 -2.34
CA PHE A 32 14.41 -2.07 -2.45
C PHE A 32 13.47 -2.26 -3.65
N GLN A 33 12.68 -1.23 -3.98
CA GLN A 33 11.76 -1.23 -5.12
C GLN A 33 12.37 -0.62 -6.40
N ALA A 34 13.68 -0.34 -6.44
CA ALA A 34 14.30 0.25 -7.63
C ALA A 34 14.22 -0.70 -8.83
N VAL A 35 13.88 -0.16 -10.00
CA VAL A 35 13.76 -0.88 -11.28
C VAL A 35 14.48 -0.14 -12.41
N ASP A 36 14.78 -0.82 -13.51
CA ASP A 36 15.29 -0.22 -14.74
C ASP A 36 14.18 0.16 -15.72
N GLU A 37 14.55 0.60 -16.93
CA GLU A 37 13.62 1.00 -17.99
C GLU A 37 12.64 -0.11 -18.45
N ALA A 38 12.95 -1.39 -18.18
CA ALA A 38 12.06 -2.51 -18.45
C ALA A 38 11.22 -2.94 -17.23
N GLY A 39 11.28 -2.16 -16.14
CA GLY A 39 10.66 -2.50 -14.88
C GLY A 39 11.34 -3.66 -14.16
N VAL A 40 12.59 -4.02 -14.51
CA VAL A 40 13.32 -5.12 -13.86
C VAL A 40 14.04 -4.61 -12.62
N SER A 41 13.92 -5.33 -11.50
CA SER A 41 14.56 -4.96 -10.24
C SER A 41 16.07 -4.68 -10.38
N GLN A 42 16.48 -3.52 -9.89
CA GLN A 42 17.87 -3.08 -9.75
C GLN A 42 18.44 -3.29 -8.34
N TRP A 43 17.61 -3.72 -7.38
CA TRP A 43 18.08 -4.03 -6.03
C TRP A 43 19.11 -5.17 -6.00
N ASN A 44 20.27 -4.91 -5.41
CA ASN A 44 21.39 -5.84 -5.23
C ASN A 44 21.89 -5.89 -3.78
N GLY A 45 21.05 -5.48 -2.83
CA GLY A 45 21.37 -5.45 -1.40
C GLY A 45 21.63 -6.85 -0.81
N PRO A 46 22.26 -6.92 0.37
CA PRO A 46 22.55 -8.19 1.03
C PRO A 46 21.28 -8.83 1.60
N THR A 47 21.35 -10.14 1.84
CA THR A 47 20.45 -10.84 2.76
C THR A 47 21.24 -11.37 3.96
N PRO A 48 20.73 -11.27 5.20
CA PRO A 48 19.46 -10.64 5.56
C PRO A 48 19.49 -9.10 5.45
N PHE A 49 18.31 -8.50 5.36
CA PHE A 49 18.09 -7.04 5.36
C PHE A 49 16.92 -6.68 6.28
N GLN A 50 16.79 -5.38 6.57
CA GLN A 50 15.70 -4.81 7.34
C GLN A 50 14.98 -3.73 6.56
N LEU A 51 13.65 -3.67 6.68
CA LEU A 51 12.82 -2.55 6.23
C LEU A 51 12.03 -2.01 7.42
N VAL A 52 11.73 -0.70 7.41
CA VAL A 52 10.91 -0.06 8.46
C VAL A 52 9.74 0.66 7.81
N GLY A 53 8.54 0.33 8.25
CA GLY A 53 7.33 0.94 7.71
C GLY A 53 6.09 0.68 8.56
N VAL A 54 5.00 1.35 8.21
CA VAL A 54 3.69 1.17 8.82
C VAL A 54 2.91 0.11 8.06
N ILE A 55 2.32 -0.85 8.77
CA ILE A 55 1.40 -1.84 8.18
C ILE A 55 0.16 -1.12 7.65
N LEU A 56 -0.15 -1.31 6.37
CA LEU A 56 -1.26 -0.61 5.71
C LEU A 56 -2.58 -1.36 5.75
N ASN A 57 -2.56 -2.69 5.73
CA ASN A 57 -3.77 -3.52 5.61
C ASN A 57 -3.71 -4.74 6.52
N ALA A 58 -4.89 -5.26 6.89
CA ALA A 58 -5.00 -6.60 7.45
C ALA A 58 -4.92 -7.62 6.30
N PRO A 59 -4.28 -8.79 6.51
CA PRO A 59 -4.09 -9.76 5.42
C PRO A 59 -5.40 -10.30 4.86
N GLU A 60 -6.42 -10.46 5.70
CA GLU A 60 -7.77 -10.92 5.34
C GLU A 60 -8.59 -9.92 4.51
N GLU A 61 -8.22 -8.64 4.50
CA GLU A 61 -8.82 -7.66 3.59
C GLU A 61 -8.44 -8.00 2.14
N MET A 62 -7.23 -8.52 1.93
CA MET A 62 -6.66 -8.73 0.61
C MET A 62 -6.83 -10.17 0.11
N LEU A 63 -6.39 -11.15 0.89
CA LEU A 63 -6.29 -12.56 0.49
C LEU A 63 -6.99 -13.50 1.47
N ASP A 64 -7.27 -14.73 1.02
CA ASP A 64 -7.82 -15.77 1.90
C ASP A 64 -6.72 -16.43 2.71
N THR A 65 -6.70 -16.22 4.01
CA THR A 65 -5.71 -16.85 4.90
C THR A 65 -6.16 -18.24 5.39
N ALA A 66 -7.40 -18.67 5.09
CA ALA A 66 -7.92 -19.93 5.56
C ALA A 66 -7.30 -21.11 4.81
N TRP A 67 -6.73 -22.06 5.56
CA TRP A 67 -6.17 -23.29 5.02
C TRP A 67 -7.14 -24.01 4.06
N ALA A 68 -6.67 -24.33 2.86
CA ALA A 68 -7.42 -25.06 1.85
C ALA A 68 -6.91 -26.50 1.74
N SER A 69 -7.66 -27.48 2.24
CA SER A 69 -7.24 -28.90 2.26
C SER A 69 -7.02 -29.51 0.88
N GLU A 70 -7.76 -29.03 -0.12
CA GLU A 70 -7.70 -29.56 -1.49
C GLU A 70 -6.63 -28.88 -2.35
N ALA A 71 -5.92 -27.85 -1.84
CA ALA A 71 -5.03 -27.03 -2.65
C ALA A 71 -3.92 -27.84 -3.35
N GLU A 72 -3.33 -28.82 -2.65
CA GLU A 72 -2.32 -29.71 -3.22
C GLU A 72 -2.90 -30.65 -4.28
N ALA A 73 -4.05 -31.27 -3.99
CA ALA A 73 -4.71 -32.20 -4.90
C ALA A 73 -5.21 -31.51 -6.18
N ASP A 74 -5.74 -30.30 -6.04
CA ASP A 74 -6.28 -29.49 -7.14
C ASP A 74 -5.21 -28.68 -7.88
N GLN A 75 -3.95 -28.76 -7.44
CA GLN A 75 -2.84 -27.95 -7.98
C GLN A 75 -3.17 -26.46 -7.99
N THR A 76 -3.66 -25.94 -6.86
CA THR A 76 -3.92 -24.52 -6.66
C THR A 76 -3.07 -23.95 -5.52
N MET A 77 -2.92 -22.62 -5.49
CA MET A 77 -2.11 -21.93 -4.46
C MET A 77 -2.67 -22.14 -3.05
N GLY A 78 -3.98 -22.35 -2.90
CA GLY A 78 -4.64 -22.43 -1.60
C GLY A 78 -4.66 -21.09 -0.87
N ALA A 79 -4.47 -21.14 0.45
CA ALA A 79 -4.41 -19.97 1.31
C ALA A 79 -3.21 -19.07 0.97
N GLN A 80 -3.37 -17.77 1.18
CA GLN A 80 -2.34 -16.77 0.98
C GLN A 80 -2.45 -15.68 2.04
N TRP A 81 -1.31 -15.09 2.38
CA TRP A 81 -1.17 -14.02 3.34
C TRP A 81 -0.36 -12.89 2.71
N GLN A 82 -0.86 -11.65 2.79
CA GLN A 82 -0.13 -10.49 2.30
C GLN A 82 -0.45 -9.24 3.10
N VAL A 83 0.59 -8.49 3.47
CA VAL A 83 0.47 -7.13 3.98
C VAL A 83 1.42 -6.21 3.24
N PHE A 84 1.08 -4.92 3.18
CA PHE A 84 2.00 -3.88 2.76
C PHE A 84 2.52 -3.13 3.97
N ILE A 85 3.82 -2.80 3.93
CA ILE A 85 4.41 -1.81 4.83
C ILE A 85 4.88 -0.59 4.03
N GLN A 86 4.58 0.61 4.51
CA GLN A 86 4.95 1.87 3.87
C GLN A 86 6.01 2.63 4.66
N ALA A 87 7.01 3.15 3.97
CA ALA A 87 7.99 4.06 4.55
C ALA A 87 7.33 5.28 5.23
N VAL A 88 7.87 5.68 6.38
CA VAL A 88 7.47 6.91 7.10
C VAL A 88 8.62 7.89 7.34
N GLY A 89 9.85 7.52 6.97
CA GLY A 89 11.01 8.40 7.08
C GLY A 89 10.99 9.49 6.00
N MET A 90 11.39 10.71 6.32
CA MET A 90 11.36 11.84 5.37
C MET A 90 12.24 11.64 4.13
N GLU A 91 13.25 10.78 4.21
CA GLU A 91 14.17 10.48 3.10
C GLU A 91 13.77 9.20 2.33
N ASP A 92 12.82 8.40 2.84
CA ASP A 92 12.40 7.15 2.24
C ASP A 92 10.97 7.24 1.71
N ARG A 93 10.69 6.54 0.61
CA ARG A 93 9.40 6.60 -0.07
C ARG A 93 9.07 5.25 -0.70
N GLY A 94 7.77 4.96 -0.72
CA GLY A 94 7.24 3.73 -1.27
C GLY A 94 6.75 2.80 -0.17
N GLY A 95 6.27 1.63 -0.59
CA GLY A 95 6.00 0.54 0.32
C GLY A 95 6.43 -0.79 -0.26
N THR A 96 6.23 -1.85 0.50
CA THR A 96 6.70 -3.18 0.14
C THR A 96 5.71 -4.22 0.61
N ALA A 97 5.33 -5.11 -0.29
CA ALA A 97 4.52 -6.26 0.06
C ALA A 97 5.39 -7.31 0.77
N CYS A 98 4.85 -7.85 1.85
CA CYS A 98 5.32 -9.05 2.51
C CYS A 98 4.31 -10.15 2.20
N TRP A 99 4.75 -11.27 1.62
CA TRP A 99 3.84 -12.29 1.09
C TRP A 99 4.26 -13.71 1.46
N MET A 100 3.27 -14.55 1.71
CA MET A 100 3.39 -15.99 1.93
C MET A 100 2.19 -16.72 1.28
N GLY A 101 2.43 -17.92 0.73
CA GLY A 101 1.39 -18.75 0.13
C GLY A 101 1.49 -20.21 0.56
N GLN A 102 0.34 -20.88 0.62
CA GLN A 102 0.20 -22.22 1.17
C GLN A 102 0.91 -23.29 0.32
N ASN A 103 0.65 -23.30 -0.99
CA ASN A 103 1.11 -24.36 -1.89
C ASN A 103 1.78 -23.77 -3.13
N TYR A 104 2.99 -23.24 -2.98
CA TYR A 104 3.68 -22.65 -4.13
C TYR A 104 4.03 -23.69 -5.19
N SER A 105 4.22 -24.96 -4.81
CA SER A 105 4.48 -26.08 -5.73
C SER A 105 3.43 -26.19 -6.84
N SER A 106 2.23 -25.60 -6.66
CA SER A 106 1.16 -25.62 -7.64
C SER A 106 1.45 -24.84 -8.94
N LEU A 107 2.37 -23.86 -8.91
CA LEU A 107 2.51 -22.94 -10.04
C LEU A 107 3.27 -23.51 -11.24
N GLY A 108 3.94 -24.66 -11.09
CA GLY A 108 4.51 -25.38 -12.23
C GLY A 108 5.72 -26.24 -11.89
N PRO A 109 6.16 -27.08 -12.85
CA PRO A 109 7.22 -28.08 -12.65
C PRO A 109 8.63 -27.49 -12.43
N TRP A 110 8.80 -26.17 -12.56
CA TRP A 110 10.06 -25.48 -12.30
C TRP A 110 10.26 -25.14 -10.80
N ILE A 111 9.25 -25.35 -9.97
CA ILE A 111 9.34 -25.23 -8.52
C ILE A 111 9.67 -26.61 -7.95
N PRO A 112 10.66 -26.73 -7.04
CA PRO A 112 10.95 -27.99 -6.38
C PRO A 112 9.69 -28.58 -5.74
N GLU A 113 9.54 -29.91 -5.74
CA GLU A 113 8.45 -30.56 -5.01
C GLU A 113 8.55 -30.28 -3.49
N GLY A 114 7.42 -30.39 -2.80
CA GLY A 114 7.35 -30.27 -1.34
C GLY A 114 7.45 -28.85 -0.80
N GLN A 115 7.16 -27.82 -1.61
CA GLN A 115 7.01 -26.42 -1.15
C GLN A 115 5.54 -26.11 -0.85
N ALA A 116 4.88 -27.02 -0.14
CA ALA A 116 3.54 -26.86 0.38
C ALA A 116 3.59 -26.97 1.90
N TYR A 117 3.02 -25.99 2.59
CA TYR A 117 2.81 -26.09 4.03
C TYR A 117 1.81 -27.21 4.31
N SER A 118 2.01 -27.98 5.37
CA SER A 118 0.91 -28.71 6.00
C SER A 118 -0.02 -27.74 6.74
N ARG A 119 -1.21 -28.20 7.13
CA ARG A 119 -2.12 -27.39 7.94
C ARG A 119 -1.49 -26.85 9.21
N VAL A 120 -0.73 -27.68 9.93
CA VAL A 120 -0.10 -27.30 11.20
C VAL A 120 0.99 -26.26 10.98
N GLU A 121 1.81 -26.44 9.94
CA GLU A 121 2.85 -25.47 9.59
C GLU A 121 2.22 -24.14 9.16
N TRP A 122 1.19 -24.15 8.29
CA TRP A 122 0.47 -22.94 7.89
C TRP A 122 -0.10 -22.16 9.09
N GLU A 123 -0.75 -22.85 10.03
CA GLU A 123 -1.27 -22.24 11.25
C GLU A 123 -0.15 -21.69 12.15
N GLN A 124 1.03 -22.32 12.17
CA GLN A 124 2.20 -21.81 12.89
C GLN A 124 2.78 -20.56 12.23
N GLU A 125 2.93 -20.55 10.91
CA GLU A 125 3.41 -19.41 10.15
C GLU A 125 2.49 -18.19 10.28
N LEU A 126 1.17 -18.40 10.19
CA LEU A 126 0.20 -17.32 10.43
C LEU A 126 0.33 -16.75 11.85
N ASN A 127 0.56 -17.58 12.87
CA ASN A 127 0.77 -17.09 14.23
C ASN A 127 2.11 -16.34 14.38
N ARG A 128 3.17 -16.82 13.71
CA ARG A 128 4.49 -16.19 13.69
C ARG A 128 4.43 -14.80 13.07
N LEU A 129 3.68 -14.64 11.98
CA LEU A 129 3.52 -13.36 11.29
C LEU A 129 2.49 -12.42 11.95
N ALA A 130 1.56 -12.97 12.74
CA ALA A 130 0.52 -12.18 13.40
C ALA A 130 0.95 -11.56 14.73
N LEU A 131 2.04 -12.04 15.36
CA LEU A 131 2.43 -11.66 16.71
C LEU A 131 3.88 -11.16 16.77
N ASP A 132 4.10 -10.06 17.48
CA ASP A 132 5.43 -9.60 17.83
C ASP A 132 6.10 -10.60 18.77
N PRO A 133 7.30 -11.14 18.45
CA PRO A 133 7.93 -12.20 19.23
C PRO A 133 8.36 -11.74 20.63
N ALA A 134 8.60 -10.44 20.84
CA ALA A 134 9.08 -9.92 22.12
C ALA A 134 7.93 -9.61 23.09
N SER A 135 6.83 -9.04 22.60
CA SER A 135 5.71 -8.55 23.42
C SER A 135 4.45 -9.41 23.34
N GLY A 136 4.31 -10.26 22.32
CA GLY A 136 3.07 -10.97 22.01
C GLY A 136 1.96 -10.04 21.48
N HIS A 137 2.28 -8.79 21.12
CA HIS A 137 1.36 -7.86 20.49
C HIS A 137 0.88 -8.41 19.15
N ARG A 138 -0.43 -8.38 18.91
CA ARG A 138 -0.99 -8.74 17.60
C ARG A 138 -0.88 -7.56 16.66
N PHE A 139 -0.13 -7.73 15.57
CA PHE A 139 0.03 -6.70 14.56
C PHE A 139 -1.32 -6.32 13.93
N ALA A 140 -1.49 -5.03 13.69
CA ALA A 140 -2.66 -4.44 13.06
C ALA A 140 -2.26 -3.31 12.10
N PRO A 141 -3.14 -2.92 11.15
CA PRO A 141 -2.95 -1.71 10.37
C PRO A 141 -2.66 -0.50 11.26
N GLY A 142 -1.70 0.32 10.85
CA GLY A 142 -1.24 1.48 11.62
C GLY A 142 -0.16 1.17 12.66
N ASP A 143 0.28 -0.07 12.82
CA ASP A 143 1.49 -0.38 13.61
C ASP A 143 2.76 -0.04 12.83
N LEU A 144 3.72 0.60 13.49
CA LEU A 144 5.07 0.80 12.96
C LEU A 144 5.93 -0.42 13.29
N VAL A 145 6.50 -1.04 12.26
CA VAL A 145 7.23 -2.30 12.37
C VAL A 145 8.58 -2.24 11.68
N ARG A 146 9.47 -3.11 12.14
CA ARG A 146 10.67 -3.52 11.40
C ARG A 146 10.44 -4.91 10.84
N VAL A 147 10.65 -5.08 9.54
CA VAL A 147 10.65 -6.39 8.89
C VAL A 147 12.10 -6.84 8.73
N HIS A 148 12.41 -8.02 9.24
CA HIS A 148 13.69 -8.70 9.01
C HIS A 148 13.49 -9.71 7.88
N GLY A 149 13.97 -9.39 6.68
CA GLY A 149 13.84 -10.23 5.50
C GLY A 149 15.08 -11.10 5.29
N ASN A 150 14.91 -12.43 5.27
CA ASN A 150 15.97 -13.36 4.88
C ASN A 150 16.04 -13.58 3.37
N LYS A 151 14.93 -13.35 2.66
CA LYS A 151 14.78 -13.48 1.21
C LYS A 151 13.88 -12.37 0.65
N SER A 152 14.02 -12.18 -0.65
CA SER A 152 13.13 -11.35 -1.45
C SER A 152 13.02 -11.93 -2.84
N LEU A 153 11.91 -11.68 -3.53
CA LEU A 153 11.76 -12.00 -4.93
C LEU A 153 11.14 -10.84 -5.69
N PHE A 154 11.63 -10.65 -6.90
CA PHE A 154 11.06 -9.74 -7.86
C PHE A 154 10.02 -10.46 -8.71
N TYR A 155 8.89 -9.80 -8.95
CA TYR A 155 7.87 -10.27 -9.88
C TYR A 155 7.21 -9.06 -10.54
N GLY A 156 7.41 -8.94 -11.86
CA GLY A 156 6.58 -8.08 -12.71
C GLY A 156 6.53 -6.60 -12.31
N GLY A 157 7.66 -6.02 -11.90
CA GLY A 157 7.78 -4.59 -11.57
C GLY A 157 7.86 -4.28 -10.08
N LYS A 158 7.60 -5.25 -9.20
CA LYS A 158 7.75 -5.07 -7.74
C LYS A 158 8.61 -6.15 -7.10
N ARG A 159 9.30 -5.79 -6.03
CA ARG A 159 10.04 -6.74 -5.19
C ARG A 159 9.34 -6.95 -3.86
N ASN A 160 9.13 -8.20 -3.47
CA ASN A 160 8.46 -8.56 -2.23
C ASN A 160 9.46 -9.10 -1.22
N VAL A 161 9.19 -8.84 0.06
CA VAL A 161 9.72 -9.70 1.12
C VAL A 161 8.88 -10.99 1.10
N ASN A 162 9.51 -12.13 0.92
CA ASN A 162 8.83 -13.42 0.91
C ASN A 162 9.80 -14.54 1.27
N GLU A 163 9.32 -15.77 1.30
CA GLU A 163 10.11 -16.96 1.67
C GLU A 163 10.84 -17.59 0.48
N SER A 164 11.09 -16.83 -0.59
CA SER A 164 11.63 -17.33 -1.86
C SER A 164 10.88 -18.56 -2.39
N HIS A 165 9.58 -18.64 -2.11
CA HIS A 165 8.69 -19.74 -2.49
C HIS A 165 9.10 -21.10 -1.90
N ARG A 166 9.68 -21.10 -0.70
CA ARG A 166 10.09 -22.33 0.00
C ARG A 166 9.69 -22.29 1.46
N VAL A 167 9.18 -23.40 1.97
CA VAL A 167 8.66 -23.55 3.34
C VAL A 167 9.75 -23.84 4.38
N VAL A 168 10.98 -23.36 4.13
CA VAL A 168 12.14 -23.62 5.00
C VAL A 168 12.36 -22.43 5.93
N GLU A 169 12.48 -22.68 7.23
CA GLU A 169 12.63 -21.65 8.29
C GLU A 169 13.75 -20.62 8.00
N ALA A 170 14.82 -21.04 7.30
CA ALA A 170 15.91 -20.16 6.89
C ALA A 170 15.49 -19.05 5.88
N ASN A 171 14.30 -19.15 5.31
CA ASN A 171 13.73 -18.19 4.38
C ASN A 171 12.67 -17.29 5.02
N ASP A 172 12.25 -17.58 6.25
CA ASP A 172 11.22 -16.82 6.96
C ASP A 172 11.61 -15.35 7.07
N PHE A 173 10.62 -14.47 7.13
CA PHE A 173 10.80 -13.06 7.46
C PHE A 173 10.01 -12.74 8.72
N VAL A 174 10.56 -11.91 9.60
CA VAL A 174 9.99 -11.63 10.93
C VAL A 174 9.59 -10.17 11.06
N PHE A 175 8.43 -9.92 11.65
CA PHE A 175 8.02 -8.58 12.08
C PHE A 175 8.44 -8.35 13.53
N GLU A 176 8.99 -7.18 13.79
CA GLU A 176 9.29 -6.67 15.13
C GLU A 176 8.52 -5.36 15.31
N LEU A 177 7.78 -5.26 16.41
CA LEU A 177 7.03 -4.04 16.73
C LEU A 177 7.99 -2.92 17.15
N ILE A 178 7.92 -1.78 16.47
CA ILE A 178 8.60 -0.55 16.91
C ILE A 178 7.64 0.29 17.75
N SER A 179 6.43 0.52 17.25
CA SER A 179 5.40 1.29 17.95
C SER A 179 4.01 0.79 17.59
N PRO A 180 3.20 0.34 18.58
CA PRO A 180 1.81 0.00 18.33
C PRO A 180 1.01 1.28 18.05
N ARG A 181 0.00 1.19 17.19
CA ARG A 181 -0.93 2.29 16.89
C ARG A 181 -0.21 3.59 16.54
N TYR A 182 0.83 3.49 15.71
CA TYR A 182 1.54 4.64 15.16
C TYR A 182 0.60 5.51 14.30
N GLY A 183 -0.42 4.89 13.69
CA GLY A 183 -1.38 5.51 12.80
C GLY A 183 -1.05 5.21 11.34
N LEU A 184 -2.07 5.16 10.49
CA LEU A 184 -1.86 5.01 9.05
C LEU A 184 -1.25 6.29 8.48
N PRO A 185 -0.36 6.20 7.47
CA PRO A 185 0.05 7.36 6.71
C PRO A 185 -1.16 8.07 6.09
N GLU A 186 -1.12 9.40 6.06
CA GLU A 186 -2.09 10.19 5.30
C GLU A 186 -2.06 9.74 3.83
N ALA A 187 -3.25 9.54 3.25
CA ALA A 187 -3.37 9.10 1.88
C ALA A 187 -2.96 10.24 0.93
N GLU A 188 -1.89 10.05 0.15
CA GLU A 188 -1.43 11.06 -0.80
C GLU A 188 -2.46 11.24 -1.93
N PRO A 189 -2.97 12.46 -2.18
CA PRO A 189 -3.94 12.70 -3.25
C PRO A 189 -3.32 12.44 -4.62
N VAL A 190 -4.01 11.65 -5.45
CA VAL A 190 -3.60 11.30 -6.82
C VAL A 190 -4.78 11.44 -7.77
N ARG A 191 -4.52 11.98 -8.96
CA ARG A 191 -5.46 11.97 -10.09
C ARG A 191 -4.99 10.99 -11.16
N LEU A 192 -5.91 10.44 -11.95
CA LEU A 192 -5.58 9.44 -12.99
C LEU A 192 -4.49 9.88 -13.97
N ARG A 193 -4.43 11.16 -14.34
CA ARG A 193 -3.35 11.73 -15.18
C ARG A 193 -1.92 11.53 -14.65
N LYS A 194 -1.75 11.11 -13.40
CA LYS A 194 -0.45 10.78 -12.80
C LYS A 194 -0.11 9.30 -12.88
N LEU A 195 -1.08 8.45 -13.22
CA LEU A 195 -0.97 6.99 -13.25
C LEU A 195 -1.15 6.42 -14.65
N THR A 196 -2.01 7.01 -15.49
CA THR A 196 -2.27 6.51 -16.84
C THR A 196 -2.35 7.64 -17.87
N ALA A 197 -2.00 7.32 -19.10
CA ALA A 197 -2.23 8.11 -20.29
C ALA A 197 -3.70 8.00 -20.74
N VAL A 198 -4.07 8.78 -21.76
CA VAL A 198 -5.35 8.60 -22.46
C VAL A 198 -5.24 7.32 -23.28
N ASP A 199 -6.27 6.49 -23.21
CA ASP A 199 -6.41 5.26 -24.00
C ASP A 199 -6.32 5.56 -25.49
N ASP A 200 -5.36 4.94 -26.16
CA ASP A 200 -5.13 5.09 -27.60
C ASP A 200 -5.85 3.99 -28.42
N GLY A 201 -6.48 3.03 -27.74
CA GLY A 201 -7.22 1.92 -28.34
C GLY A 201 -6.34 0.82 -28.94
N ASP A 202 -5.02 0.85 -28.74
CA ASP A 202 -4.09 -0.17 -29.23
C ASP A 202 -3.83 -1.24 -28.16
N PRO A 203 -4.30 -2.49 -28.34
CA PRO A 203 -4.10 -3.55 -27.36
C PRO A 203 -2.64 -4.02 -27.23
N THR A 204 -1.72 -3.47 -28.03
CA THR A 204 -0.28 -3.78 -27.97
C THR A 204 0.52 -2.76 -27.16
N THR A 205 -0.08 -1.64 -26.76
CA THR A 205 0.48 -0.66 -25.84
C THR A 205 -0.16 -0.80 -24.47
N HIS A 206 0.42 -0.12 -23.48
CA HIS A 206 -0.13 0.00 -22.13
C HIS A 206 -0.12 1.48 -21.76
N GLU A 207 -1.22 1.95 -21.19
CA GLU A 207 -1.43 3.36 -20.83
C GLU A 207 -0.77 3.72 -19.50
N ASP A 208 -0.30 2.73 -18.74
CA ASP A 208 0.41 2.94 -17.48
C ASP A 208 1.58 3.93 -17.64
N LEU A 209 1.59 4.96 -16.80
CA LEU A 209 2.70 5.90 -16.72
C LEU A 209 3.82 5.26 -15.88
N PHE A 210 4.80 4.69 -16.57
CA PHE A 210 6.01 4.12 -15.98
C PHE A 210 7.13 5.16 -15.86
N ASP A 211 7.83 5.17 -14.72
CA ASP A 211 9.01 6.01 -14.50
C ASP A 211 10.00 5.29 -13.58
N PRO A 212 11.10 4.74 -14.11
CA PRO A 212 12.07 3.97 -13.32
C PRO A 212 12.84 4.83 -12.31
N SER A 213 12.82 6.16 -12.44
CA SER A 213 13.39 7.08 -11.44
C SER A 213 12.48 7.26 -10.22
N ARG A 214 11.27 6.69 -10.27
CA ARG A 214 10.22 6.76 -9.23
C ARG A 214 9.82 8.21 -8.87
N GLN A 215 10.08 9.17 -9.76
CA GLN A 215 9.73 10.57 -9.56
C GLN A 215 8.28 10.87 -9.97
N THR A 216 7.73 10.09 -10.88
CA THR A 216 6.38 10.18 -11.43
C THR A 216 5.77 8.79 -11.64
N GLY A 217 4.58 8.71 -12.22
CA GLY A 217 3.98 7.44 -12.62
C GLY A 217 3.52 6.54 -11.45
N GLY A 218 3.19 5.30 -11.78
CA GLY A 218 2.82 4.27 -10.78
C GLY A 218 3.98 3.96 -9.82
N GLU A 219 5.21 3.92 -10.33
CA GLU A 219 6.42 3.68 -9.55
C GLU A 219 6.59 4.64 -8.36
N ARG A 220 6.22 5.92 -8.50
CA ARG A 220 6.30 6.91 -7.42
C ARG A 220 5.47 6.52 -6.19
N TYR A 221 4.34 5.83 -6.39
CA TYR A 221 3.36 5.56 -5.35
C TYR A 221 3.23 4.06 -5.01
N GLN A 222 3.99 3.19 -5.68
CA GLN A 222 3.91 1.75 -5.49
C GLN A 222 4.15 1.36 -4.01
N GLY A 223 3.21 0.58 -3.47
CA GLY A 223 3.13 0.16 -2.07
C GLY A 223 2.67 1.24 -1.10
N MET A 224 2.26 2.43 -1.57
CA MET A 224 1.82 3.53 -0.72
C MET A 224 0.29 3.62 -0.64
N ARG A 225 -0.18 4.13 0.50
CA ARG A 225 -1.56 4.57 0.68
C ARG A 225 -1.79 5.89 -0.07
N VAL A 226 -2.71 5.88 -1.03
CA VAL A 226 -3.07 7.03 -1.86
C VAL A 226 -4.58 7.22 -1.88
N CYS A 227 -5.01 8.44 -2.16
CA CYS A 227 -6.41 8.76 -2.43
C CYS A 227 -6.55 9.07 -3.91
N LEU A 228 -7.14 8.16 -4.68
CA LEU A 228 -7.48 8.39 -6.07
C LEU A 228 -8.75 9.24 -6.16
N GLU A 229 -8.60 10.46 -6.64
CA GLU A 229 -9.66 11.46 -6.64
C GLU A 229 -10.37 11.57 -7.99
N GLY A 230 -11.65 11.92 -7.92
CA GLY A 230 -12.39 12.39 -9.09
C GLY A 230 -12.56 11.33 -10.14
N VAL A 231 -12.92 10.15 -9.69
CA VAL A 231 -13.19 9.01 -10.55
C VAL A 231 -14.63 8.58 -10.47
N ARG A 232 -15.10 7.89 -11.50
CA ARG A 232 -16.37 7.16 -11.52
C ARG A 232 -16.12 5.79 -12.12
N LEU A 233 -17.00 4.83 -11.86
CA LEU A 233 -16.94 3.53 -12.52
C LEU A 233 -17.16 3.70 -14.02
N ALA A 234 -16.29 3.08 -14.80
CA ALA A 234 -16.39 3.00 -16.25
C ALA A 234 -17.41 1.91 -16.64
N SER A 235 -17.86 1.97 -17.89
CA SER A 235 -18.59 0.86 -18.52
C SER A 235 -17.68 -0.11 -19.27
N GLU A 236 -16.45 0.33 -19.52
CA GLU A 236 -15.39 -0.30 -20.27
C GLU A 236 -14.60 -1.29 -19.39
N TYR A 237 -13.90 -2.23 -20.05
CA TYR A 237 -13.06 -3.25 -19.42
C TYR A 237 -13.81 -4.07 -18.35
N PHE A 238 -13.46 -3.93 -17.06
CA PHE A 238 -14.12 -4.65 -15.96
C PHE A 238 -15.38 -3.95 -15.46
N GLY A 239 -15.58 -2.67 -15.81
CA GLY A 239 -16.68 -1.85 -15.31
C GLY A 239 -16.87 -1.96 -13.79
N SER A 240 -18.08 -2.28 -13.33
CA SER A 240 -18.38 -2.52 -11.91
C SER A 240 -18.46 -4.00 -11.52
N THR A 241 -18.04 -4.93 -12.38
CA THR A 241 -18.32 -6.37 -12.22
C THR A 241 -17.60 -7.01 -11.03
N GLY A 242 -16.43 -6.48 -10.67
CA GLY A 242 -15.67 -6.96 -9.52
C GLY A 242 -16.18 -6.52 -8.16
N TRP A 243 -17.20 -5.67 -8.11
CA TRP A 243 -17.77 -5.20 -6.85
C TRP A 243 -18.44 -6.34 -6.08
N GLY A 244 -17.99 -6.58 -4.85
CA GLY A 244 -18.53 -7.65 -4.00
C GLY A 244 -18.21 -9.08 -4.47
N GLN A 245 -17.23 -9.26 -5.36
CA GLN A 245 -16.73 -10.59 -5.72
C GLN A 245 -15.76 -11.12 -4.65
N ASP A 246 -15.61 -12.45 -4.54
CA ASP A 246 -14.70 -13.08 -3.57
C ASP A 246 -13.34 -13.43 -4.18
N SER A 247 -13.35 -14.00 -5.38
CA SER A 247 -12.14 -14.48 -6.08
C SER A 247 -11.20 -13.32 -6.41
N TRP A 248 -9.90 -13.47 -6.11
CA TRP A 248 -8.90 -12.42 -6.38
C TRP A 248 -8.97 -11.92 -7.83
N ALA A 249 -9.03 -12.83 -8.81
CA ALA A 249 -9.07 -12.51 -10.24
C ALA A 249 -10.32 -11.73 -10.65
N ASP A 250 -11.44 -11.90 -9.95
CA ASP A 250 -12.73 -11.32 -10.31
C ASP A 250 -12.99 -9.99 -9.59
N ARG A 251 -12.23 -9.68 -8.53
CA ARG A 251 -12.34 -8.44 -7.74
C ARG A 251 -11.85 -7.17 -8.45
N ARG A 252 -11.97 -7.08 -9.78
CA ARG A 252 -11.55 -5.91 -10.56
C ARG A 252 -12.72 -5.06 -10.98
N CYS A 253 -12.60 -3.77 -10.73
CA CYS A 253 -13.44 -2.74 -11.29
C CYS A 253 -12.58 -1.78 -12.11
N THR A 254 -13.19 -1.12 -13.08
CA THR A 254 -12.53 -0.09 -13.90
C THR A 254 -13.13 1.27 -13.57
N VAL A 255 -12.26 2.25 -13.37
CA VAL A 255 -12.66 3.64 -13.18
C VAL A 255 -12.08 4.56 -14.26
N THR A 256 -12.72 5.71 -14.44
CA THR A 256 -12.30 6.78 -15.35
C THR A 256 -12.46 8.15 -14.72
N ASP A 257 -11.64 9.11 -15.16
CA ASP A 257 -11.75 10.54 -14.87
C ASP A 257 -12.61 11.29 -15.91
N GLY A 258 -13.15 10.58 -16.90
CA GLY A 258 -13.94 11.17 -17.99
C GLY A 258 -13.11 11.79 -19.12
N GLU A 259 -11.78 11.74 -19.04
CA GLU A 259 -10.86 12.23 -20.09
C GLU A 259 -10.32 11.09 -20.97
N GLY A 260 -10.95 9.92 -20.95
CA GLY A 260 -10.49 8.74 -21.69
C GLY A 260 -9.32 8.01 -21.02
N ARG A 261 -9.06 8.27 -19.74
CA ARG A 261 -8.12 7.48 -18.92
C ARG A 261 -8.89 6.41 -18.15
N PHE A 262 -8.30 5.22 -18.05
CA PHE A 262 -8.86 4.11 -17.30
C PHE A 262 -7.85 3.60 -16.27
N PHE A 263 -8.35 3.05 -15.17
CA PHE A 263 -7.52 2.48 -14.12
C PHE A 263 -8.25 1.36 -13.38
N THR A 264 -7.49 0.39 -12.88
CA THR A 264 -8.05 -0.77 -12.17
C THR A 264 -8.17 -0.48 -10.68
N LEU A 265 -9.35 -0.70 -10.14
CA LEU A 265 -9.57 -0.86 -8.71
C LEU A 265 -9.67 -2.34 -8.37
N ARG A 266 -8.86 -2.80 -7.42
CA ARG A 266 -8.96 -4.13 -6.82
C ARG A 266 -9.79 -4.03 -5.55
N MET A 267 -10.95 -4.69 -5.53
CA MET A 267 -11.84 -4.69 -4.38
C MET A 267 -11.26 -5.54 -3.24
N PRO A 268 -11.45 -5.12 -1.98
CA PRO A 268 -11.11 -5.93 -0.82
C PRO A 268 -12.17 -7.03 -0.64
N ARG A 269 -11.90 -7.95 0.28
CA ARG A 269 -12.88 -8.92 0.76
C ARG A 269 -13.88 -8.30 1.74
N THR A 270 -13.55 -7.15 2.32
CA THR A 270 -14.45 -6.39 3.20
C THR A 270 -15.53 -5.69 2.38
N ASP A 271 -16.73 -5.60 2.95
CA ASP A 271 -17.84 -4.88 2.31
C ASP A 271 -17.56 -3.35 2.33
N LEU A 272 -17.46 -2.76 1.14
CA LEU A 272 -17.34 -1.31 0.94
C LEU A 272 -18.70 -0.61 0.77
N GLY A 273 -19.80 -1.34 0.93
CA GLY A 273 -21.16 -0.87 0.71
C GLY A 273 -21.60 -0.96 -0.75
N SER A 274 -22.64 -0.21 -1.09
CA SER A 274 -23.21 -0.20 -2.45
C SER A 274 -22.27 0.44 -3.47
N VAL A 275 -22.30 -0.07 -4.70
CA VAL A 275 -21.63 0.51 -5.87
C VAL A 275 -21.94 2.02 -5.98
N PRO A 276 -20.93 2.91 -6.04
CA PRO A 276 -21.14 4.35 -6.22
C PRO A 276 -21.79 4.67 -7.57
N ALA A 277 -22.85 5.49 -7.55
CA ALA A 277 -23.61 5.87 -8.75
C ALA A 277 -23.03 7.09 -9.51
N GLY A 278 -21.95 7.70 -9.02
CA GLY A 278 -21.41 8.94 -9.57
C GLY A 278 -19.91 9.10 -9.31
N TRP A 279 -19.46 10.34 -9.17
CA TRP A 279 -18.07 10.64 -8.85
C TRP A 279 -17.77 10.36 -7.37
N PHE A 280 -16.63 9.72 -7.12
CA PHE A 280 -16.15 9.39 -5.78
C PHE A 280 -14.63 9.52 -5.72
N SER A 281 -14.12 9.35 -4.49
CA SER A 281 -12.69 9.13 -4.23
C SER A 281 -12.51 7.73 -3.66
N ALA A 282 -11.42 7.07 -4.01
CA ALA A 282 -11.04 5.78 -3.46
C ALA A 282 -9.72 5.89 -2.73
N VAL A 283 -9.68 5.50 -1.46
CA VAL A 283 -8.43 5.38 -0.71
C VAL A 283 -8.00 3.93 -0.72
N GLY A 284 -6.72 3.70 -0.98
CA GLY A 284 -6.19 2.36 -1.05
C GLY A 284 -4.69 2.32 -1.21
N ILE A 285 -4.15 1.13 -1.42
CA ILE A 285 -2.73 0.88 -1.62
C ILE A 285 -2.48 0.79 -3.12
N LEU A 286 -1.61 1.66 -3.66
CA LEU A 286 -1.21 1.51 -5.05
C LEU A 286 -0.33 0.26 -5.17
N ASN A 287 -0.78 -0.73 -5.91
CA ASN A 287 -0.10 -2.00 -6.13
C ASN A 287 0.23 -2.17 -7.61
N GLN A 288 1.06 -3.16 -7.92
CA GLN A 288 1.32 -3.59 -9.28
C GLN A 288 1.15 -5.11 -9.38
N GLU A 289 0.33 -5.54 -10.33
CA GLU A 289 0.01 -6.93 -10.65
C GLU A 289 0.07 -7.13 -12.17
N SER A 290 1.21 -6.84 -12.79
CA SER A 290 1.41 -6.93 -14.26
C SER A 290 1.10 -8.31 -14.83
N GLY A 291 1.29 -9.37 -14.04
CA GLY A 291 1.09 -10.76 -14.47
C GLY A 291 2.04 -11.24 -15.58
N SER A 292 2.86 -10.35 -16.15
CA SER A 292 3.73 -10.61 -17.29
C SER A 292 4.97 -11.43 -16.91
N GLY A 293 5.44 -11.30 -15.66
CA GLY A 293 6.69 -11.88 -15.15
C GLY A 293 7.98 -11.32 -15.80
N SER A 294 7.89 -10.68 -16.97
CA SER A 294 9.00 -10.18 -17.77
C SER A 294 8.94 -8.70 -18.11
N ASP A 295 7.79 -8.07 -17.99
CA ASP A 295 7.58 -6.64 -18.26
C ASP A 295 6.97 -5.98 -17.02
N GLY A 296 7.81 -5.24 -16.30
CA GLY A 296 7.43 -4.56 -15.07
C GLY A 296 6.96 -3.12 -15.29
N THR A 297 6.60 -2.73 -16.51
CA THR A 297 6.26 -1.32 -16.83
C THR A 297 4.78 -0.99 -16.70
N PHE A 298 3.92 -1.98 -16.44
CA PHE A 298 2.47 -1.80 -16.41
C PHE A 298 1.79 -2.61 -15.32
N GLY A 299 0.46 -2.53 -15.25
CA GLY A 299 -0.37 -3.34 -14.36
C GLY A 299 -0.53 -2.72 -12.99
N TYR A 300 -0.47 -1.39 -12.90
CA TYR A 300 -0.79 -0.69 -11.67
C TYR A 300 -2.29 -0.79 -11.37
N GLU A 301 -2.60 -0.96 -10.10
CA GLU A 301 -3.97 -0.99 -9.60
C GLU A 301 -4.05 -0.35 -8.21
N LEU A 302 -5.25 0.06 -7.80
CA LEU A 302 -5.49 0.49 -6.42
C LEU A 302 -6.20 -0.65 -5.68
N PHE A 303 -5.54 -1.24 -4.68
CA PHE A 303 -6.23 -2.08 -3.71
C PHE A 303 -7.03 -1.21 -2.76
N VAL A 304 -8.35 -1.21 -2.93
CA VAL A 304 -9.25 -0.26 -2.26
C VAL A 304 -9.46 -0.66 -0.81
N GLN A 305 -9.35 0.31 0.08
CA GLN A 305 -9.64 0.18 1.51
C GLN A 305 -10.86 1.00 1.90
N GLU A 306 -11.07 2.16 1.28
CA GLU A 306 -12.18 3.07 1.60
C GLU A 306 -12.72 3.73 0.34
N ILE A 307 -14.02 4.02 0.35
CA ILE A 307 -14.72 4.81 -0.67
C ILE A 307 -15.34 6.02 0.01
N GLY A 308 -15.08 7.19 -0.54
CA GLY A 308 -15.50 8.46 0.04
C GLY A 308 -16.06 9.44 -0.98
N PRO A 309 -16.67 10.53 -0.49
CA PRO A 309 -17.09 11.62 -1.36
C PRO A 309 -15.88 12.25 -2.04
N ILE A 310 -16.09 12.75 -3.25
CA ILE A 310 -15.18 13.74 -3.82
C ILE A 310 -15.57 15.14 -3.30
N LEU A 311 -14.59 15.86 -2.78
CA LEU A 311 -14.71 17.30 -2.58
C LEU A 311 -14.47 18.01 -3.92
N ARG A 312 -15.25 19.04 -4.24
CA ARG A 312 -15.11 19.84 -5.46
C ARG A 312 -15.20 21.32 -5.12
N THR A 313 -14.58 22.15 -5.95
CA THR A 313 -14.73 23.61 -5.92
C THR A 313 -15.37 24.11 -7.22
N ALA A 314 -16.09 25.22 -7.14
CA ALA A 314 -16.56 25.99 -8.29
C ALA A 314 -16.49 27.48 -7.95
N TYR A 315 -16.31 28.34 -8.96
CA TYR A 315 -16.36 29.79 -8.77
C TYR A 315 -17.55 30.37 -9.51
N ALA A 316 -18.46 31.02 -8.79
CA ALA A 316 -19.65 31.63 -9.36
C ALA A 316 -19.95 32.97 -8.68
N SER A 317 -20.27 34.00 -9.48
CA SER A 317 -20.70 35.31 -8.99
C SER A 317 -19.75 36.00 -7.99
N GLY A 318 -18.44 35.73 -8.06
CA GLY A 318 -17.48 36.30 -7.12
C GLY A 318 -17.18 35.43 -5.89
N HIS A 319 -17.77 34.23 -5.81
CA HIS A 319 -17.69 33.36 -4.64
C HIS A 319 -17.12 31.98 -5.00
N THR A 320 -16.31 31.43 -4.10
CA THR A 320 -15.83 30.06 -4.16
C THR A 320 -16.82 29.13 -3.46
N MET A 321 -17.42 28.23 -4.21
CA MET A 321 -18.29 27.17 -3.72
C MET A 321 -17.47 25.91 -3.50
N VAL A 322 -17.61 25.28 -2.33
CA VAL A 322 -17.05 23.94 -2.04
C VAL A 322 -18.22 22.98 -1.92
N TYR A 323 -18.22 21.84 -2.61
CA TYR A 323 -19.35 20.89 -2.61
C TYR A 323 -18.91 19.43 -2.73
N TRP A 324 -19.74 18.51 -2.23
CA TRP A 324 -19.53 17.06 -2.33
C TRP A 324 -20.87 16.33 -2.46
N PRO A 325 -20.89 15.06 -2.93
CA PRO A 325 -22.14 14.35 -3.14
C PRO A 325 -22.91 14.14 -1.83
N ALA A 326 -24.19 14.47 -1.88
CA ALA A 326 -25.16 14.41 -0.79
C ALA A 326 -25.42 13.03 -0.18
N ASP A 327 -24.99 12.00 -0.88
CA ASP A 327 -25.22 10.60 -0.55
C ASP A 327 -24.23 10.13 0.53
N TYR A 328 -23.16 10.90 0.74
CA TYR A 328 -22.20 10.71 1.82
C TYR A 328 -22.61 11.51 3.05
N SER A 329 -22.87 10.80 4.15
CA SER A 329 -23.15 11.37 5.48
C SER A 329 -22.01 11.07 6.44
N GLY A 330 -21.96 11.78 7.59
CA GLY A 330 -20.89 11.57 8.57
C GLY A 330 -19.56 12.25 8.22
N TYR A 331 -19.57 13.27 7.36
CA TYR A 331 -18.39 14.08 7.05
C TYR A 331 -18.56 15.50 7.59
N THR A 332 -17.49 16.06 8.12
CA THR A 332 -17.35 17.46 8.53
C THR A 332 -16.45 18.17 7.54
N LEU A 333 -16.91 19.26 6.94
CA LEU A 333 -16.05 20.13 6.15
C LEU A 333 -15.14 20.90 7.10
N GLU A 334 -13.84 20.86 6.85
CA GLU A 334 -12.84 21.62 7.57
C GLU A 334 -12.09 22.55 6.62
N ARG A 335 -11.60 23.67 7.16
CA ARG A 335 -10.76 24.62 6.43
C ARG A 335 -9.46 24.92 7.15
N ALA A 336 -8.45 25.29 6.36
CA ALA A 336 -7.17 25.82 6.83
C ALA A 336 -6.77 27.04 5.98
N GLU A 337 -6.08 28.00 6.61
CA GLU A 337 -5.59 29.22 5.91
C GLU A 337 -4.19 29.03 5.31
N SER A 338 -3.48 27.98 5.72
CA SER A 338 -2.18 27.58 5.17
C SER A 338 -1.99 26.07 5.37
N LEU A 339 -1.26 25.41 4.46
CA LEU A 339 -0.75 24.06 4.68
C LEU A 339 0.67 24.04 5.25
N LEU A 340 1.34 25.20 5.28
CA LEU A 340 2.73 25.36 5.73
C LEU A 340 2.90 26.62 6.61
N PRO A 341 3.34 26.49 7.88
CA PRO A 341 3.51 25.23 8.62
C PRO A 341 2.15 24.52 8.82
N PRO A 342 2.14 23.22 9.20
CA PRO A 342 0.89 22.52 9.50
C PRO A 342 0.07 23.31 10.52
N VAL A 343 -1.20 23.59 10.19
CA VAL A 343 -2.13 24.32 11.05
C VAL A 343 -3.28 23.42 11.48
N ASP A 344 -3.94 23.82 12.58
CA ASP A 344 -5.17 23.18 13.00
C ASP A 344 -6.29 23.44 11.98
N TRP A 345 -6.93 22.36 11.56
CA TRP A 345 -8.10 22.41 10.70
C TRP A 345 -9.33 22.80 11.51
N ILE A 346 -10.05 23.82 11.05
CA ILE A 346 -11.22 24.36 11.76
C ILE A 346 -12.49 23.88 11.05
N PRO A 347 -13.46 23.27 11.75
CA PRO A 347 -14.76 22.95 11.18
C PRO A 347 -15.40 24.20 10.57
N VAL A 348 -15.94 24.05 9.36
CA VAL A 348 -16.69 25.11 8.71
C VAL A 348 -18.11 25.10 9.26
N ASP A 349 -18.48 26.08 10.07
CA ASP A 349 -19.85 26.22 10.58
C ASP A 349 -20.81 26.72 9.48
N GLY A 350 -21.92 26.00 9.25
CA GLY A 350 -22.92 26.39 8.26
C GLY A 350 -24.09 25.41 8.10
N MET A 351 -25.17 25.85 7.45
CA MET A 351 -26.32 25.00 7.13
C MET A 351 -26.02 24.22 5.83
N PHE A 352 -25.57 22.98 5.93
CA PHE A 352 -25.27 22.13 4.78
C PHE A 352 -26.56 21.63 4.13
N ARG A 353 -26.82 21.96 2.86
CA ARG A 353 -27.88 21.32 2.05
C ARG A 353 -27.23 20.47 0.96
N LYS A 354 -27.92 19.40 0.56
CA LYS A 354 -27.51 18.32 -0.37
C LYS A 354 -27.13 18.76 -1.82
N PHE A 355 -26.82 20.03 -2.03
CA PHE A 355 -26.00 20.60 -3.09
C PHE A 355 -25.36 21.83 -2.45
N LEU A 356 -24.04 21.85 -2.24
CA LEU A 356 -23.42 22.93 -1.46
C LEU A 356 -23.02 24.11 -2.34
N VAL A 357 -23.35 25.31 -1.86
CA VAL A 357 -22.81 26.60 -2.26
C VAL A 357 -22.18 27.15 -1.00
N TRP A 358 -20.89 27.45 -1.01
CA TRP A 358 -20.27 28.28 0.03
C TRP A 358 -20.09 29.69 -0.57
N GLU A 359 -20.49 30.71 0.19
CA GLU A 359 -20.41 32.10 -0.23
C GLU A 359 -19.48 32.83 0.76
N ASP A 360 -18.23 33.06 0.36
CA ASP A 360 -17.39 34.02 1.08
C ASP A 360 -17.92 35.42 0.80
N SER A 361 -18.56 36.03 1.79
CA SER A 361 -19.19 37.36 1.67
C SER A 361 -18.22 38.51 1.90
N THR A 362 -16.91 38.25 2.01
CA THR A 362 -15.92 39.30 2.19
C THR A 362 -15.35 39.72 0.84
N GLY A 363 -15.97 40.74 0.22
CA GLY A 363 -15.56 41.35 -1.06
C GLY A 363 -14.19 42.06 -1.06
N GLN A 364 -13.19 41.50 -0.40
CA GLN A 364 -11.79 41.92 -0.43
C GLN A 364 -10.93 40.67 -0.52
N GLY A 365 -10.35 40.44 -1.72
CA GLY A 365 -9.43 39.36 -2.08
C GLY A 365 -9.11 38.38 -0.95
N SER A 366 -9.94 37.35 -0.80
CA SER A 366 -9.70 36.33 0.20
C SER A 366 -8.49 35.50 -0.23
N SER A 367 -7.56 35.33 0.71
CA SER A 367 -6.46 34.39 0.63
C SER A 367 -7.00 33.01 0.28
N ALA A 368 -6.35 32.31 -0.66
CA ALA A 368 -6.67 30.92 -0.99
C ALA A 368 -6.81 30.09 0.29
N GLY A 369 -8.03 29.64 0.59
CA GLY A 369 -8.31 28.74 1.70
C GLY A 369 -8.21 27.30 1.23
N PHE A 370 -7.73 26.42 2.10
CA PHE A 370 -7.68 24.98 1.88
C PHE A 370 -8.89 24.32 2.51
N TYR A 371 -9.47 23.32 1.84
CA TYR A 371 -10.65 22.60 2.33
C TYR A 371 -10.42 21.11 2.31
N ARG A 372 -10.96 20.39 3.30
CA ARG A 372 -11.02 18.93 3.31
C ARG A 372 -12.32 18.44 3.94
N LEU A 373 -12.71 17.21 3.63
CA LEU A 373 -13.74 16.51 4.40
C LEU A 373 -13.06 15.63 5.45
N ARG A 374 -13.56 15.61 6.68
CA ARG A 374 -13.12 14.68 7.71
C ARG A 374 -14.28 13.77 8.10
N LEU A 375 -14.07 12.46 8.16
CA LEU A 375 -15.09 11.56 8.68
C LEU A 375 -15.28 11.83 10.18
N THR A 376 -16.52 12.06 10.61
CA THR A 376 -16.85 12.52 11.97
C THR A 376 -16.49 11.48 13.04
N ASP A 377 -16.42 10.19 12.67
CA ASP A 377 -16.12 9.06 13.57
C ASP A 377 -14.84 8.29 13.22
N GLY A 378 -13.95 8.84 12.37
CA GLY A 378 -12.69 8.19 11.97
C GLY A 378 -11.49 9.13 11.94
N ASP A 379 -10.29 8.60 12.20
CA ASP A 379 -9.03 9.36 12.22
C ASP A 379 -8.46 9.65 10.81
N SER A 380 -9.09 9.15 9.75
CA SER A 380 -8.65 9.39 8.35
C SER A 380 -9.38 10.60 7.74
N PRO A 381 -8.68 11.73 7.50
CA PRO A 381 -9.23 12.83 6.69
C PRO A 381 -9.30 12.43 5.21
N SER A 382 -10.28 13.00 4.48
CA SER A 382 -10.28 13.06 3.02
C SER A 382 -9.19 14.01 2.52
N PRO A 383 -8.79 13.90 1.24
CA PRO A 383 -7.77 14.76 0.66
C PRO A 383 -8.13 16.26 0.68
N ILE A 384 -7.08 17.09 0.63
CA ILE A 384 -7.12 18.55 0.71
C ILE A 384 -7.26 19.15 -0.69
N LEU A 385 -8.22 20.04 -0.89
CA LEU A 385 -8.27 20.91 -2.07
C LEU A 385 -7.66 22.28 -1.78
N GLU A 386 -6.80 22.72 -2.70
CA GLU A 386 -6.37 24.11 -2.83
C GLU A 386 -7.40 24.87 -3.69
N GLY A 387 -7.89 26.00 -3.18
CA GLY A 387 -8.89 26.82 -3.85
C GLY A 387 -8.33 27.65 -5.00
N ASP A 388 -7.89 27.02 -6.09
CA ASP A 388 -7.56 27.72 -7.33
C ASP A 388 -8.74 27.70 -8.30
N ALA A 389 -9.15 28.90 -8.75
CA ALA A 389 -10.30 29.11 -9.60
C ALA A 389 -10.05 28.60 -11.04
N GLU A 390 -10.53 27.41 -11.38
CA GLU A 390 -10.79 27.08 -12.78
C GLU A 390 -12.03 27.84 -13.24
N SER A 391 -11.80 28.84 -14.10
CA SER A 391 -12.82 29.56 -14.84
C SER A 391 -13.58 28.58 -15.74
N LEU A 392 -14.78 28.16 -15.32
CA LEU A 392 -15.76 27.61 -16.24
C LEU A 392 -16.26 28.76 -17.13
N ALA A 393 -15.69 28.87 -18.33
CA ALA A 393 -16.25 29.71 -19.38
C ALA A 393 -17.61 29.12 -19.83
N PRO A 394 -18.57 29.98 -20.22
CA PRO A 394 -20.00 29.64 -20.33
C PRO A 394 -20.36 28.58 -21.36
#